data_AF-A0A811QDY1-F1
#
_entry.id   AF-A0A811QDY1-F1
#
_cell.length_a   1.000
_cell.length_b   1.000
_cell.length_c   1.000
_cell.angle_alpha   90.00
_cell.angle_beta   90.00
_cell.angle_gamma   90.00
#
_symmetry.space_group_name_H-M   'P 1'
#
loop_
_entity.id
_entity.type
_entity.pdbx_description
1 polymer ?
#
loop_
_entity_poly.entity_id
_entity_poly.type
_entity_poly.pdbx_seq_one_letter_code
_entity_poly.pdbx_strand_id
1 'polypeptide(L)'
;MGAWTPWRPCEPLSIQWHQRQDTVLALATRGNSRWRKTLVPRTYHHKENEVDLAKHGRQGFHGKRMSPLSFIGDNKLTRRKHNAYKYGPAPPPLMGARQRYCSLQDTKKQKQSSSQNLASTSSSPSPSTTRPWGSSPSQCRPTACVSPFWDTGNLTPAAVAAIKAAHPNVAVMAGLGDDSVQDIVKAVFTPKSIDSWVANAVTSLTGIINTYGLDGVDVDYEHFTDGVAVNTFVECIGRLLTQLKKKMPYITTSIAPFEDPVIQKYYQPLWRKYSGVIDYVNFQFYGYVDNTDVPTYVQFYNKQSANYPSGKVLASFMTGNTTGLISPDLGISAAKELQRQNKLPGLFIWSADSSKQSSYGFKYEIQGQQIIANH
;
A
#
# COMPACT_ATOMS: atom_id res chain seq x y z
N MET A 1 -16.57 38.79 -17.73
CA MET A 1 -15.27 38.16 -18.09
C MET A 1 -14.28 38.54 -17.01
N GLY A 2 -13.56 37.68 -16.29
CA GLY A 2 -13.35 36.24 -16.40
C GLY A 2 -13.50 35.54 -15.05
N ALA A 3 -13.68 34.23 -15.16
CA ALA A 3 -14.04 33.32 -14.10
C ALA A 3 -12.89 33.06 -13.11
N TRP A 4 -13.27 32.95 -11.84
CA TRP A 4 -12.47 32.29 -10.80
C TRP A 4 -12.54 30.79 -11.02
N THR A 5 -11.40 30.13 -11.15
CA THR A 5 -11.27 28.68 -11.04
C THR A 5 -11.06 28.29 -9.57
N PRO A 6 -11.80 27.31 -9.02
CA PRO A 6 -11.55 26.79 -7.69
C PRO A 6 -10.39 25.78 -7.70
N TRP A 7 -9.72 25.73 -6.56
CA TRP A 7 -8.69 24.80 -6.14
C TRP A 7 -9.05 23.33 -6.42
N ARG A 8 -8.05 22.53 -6.83
CA ARG A 8 -8.12 21.06 -6.85
C ARG A 8 -7.28 20.50 -5.70
N PRO A 9 -7.79 19.57 -4.88
CA PRO A 9 -6.98 18.58 -4.21
C PRO A 9 -7.04 17.27 -5.02
N CYS A 10 -5.88 16.74 -5.40
CA CYS A 10 -5.75 15.36 -5.88
C CYS A 10 -4.49 14.79 -5.24
N GLU A 11 -4.66 14.00 -4.17
CA GLU A 11 -3.62 13.10 -3.68
C GLU A 11 -3.86 11.71 -4.28
N PRO A 12 -2.84 11.05 -4.87
CA PRO A 12 -2.98 9.69 -5.36
C PRO A 12 -2.97 8.69 -4.19
N LEU A 13 -3.93 7.78 -4.18
CA LEU A 13 -3.86 6.54 -3.39
C LEU A 13 -2.86 5.60 -4.06
N SER A 14 -1.80 5.23 -3.33
CA SER A 14 -0.90 4.14 -3.72
C SER A 14 -1.56 2.81 -3.35
N ILE A 15 -1.93 2.02 -4.36
CA ILE A 15 -2.31 0.62 -4.19
C ILE A 15 -1.15 -0.20 -4.77
N GLN A 16 -0.39 -0.88 -3.91
CA GLN A 16 0.56 -1.90 -4.31
C GLN A 16 -0.20 -3.22 -4.55
N TRP A 17 0.09 -3.90 -5.66
CA TRP A 17 -0.58 -5.12 -6.11
C TRP A 17 0.39 -6.30 -6.15
N HIS A 18 0.02 -7.45 -5.59
CA HIS A 18 0.75 -8.71 -5.75
C HIS A 18 -0.23 -9.90 -5.71
N GLN A 19 -0.35 -10.65 -6.83
CA GLN A 19 -1.26 -11.81 -6.93
C GLN A 19 -0.54 -13.11 -7.34
N ARG A 20 -0.95 -14.25 -6.74
CA ARG A 20 -0.83 -15.62 -7.27
C ARG A 20 -2.22 -16.18 -7.67
N GLN A 21 -2.21 -17.06 -8.69
CA GLN A 21 -3.35 -17.56 -9.45
C GLN A 21 -4.37 -18.41 -8.65
N ASP A 22 -5.66 -18.21 -8.95
CA ASP A 22 -6.60 -19.26 -9.37
C ASP A 22 -7.89 -18.68 -10.01
N THR A 23 -8.12 -19.10 -11.25
CA THR A 23 -9.36 -19.34 -12.04
C THR A 23 -10.69 -18.58 -11.79
N VAL A 24 -11.06 -17.75 -12.80
CA VAL A 24 -12.39 -17.56 -13.47
C VAL A 24 -13.59 -16.87 -12.77
N LEU A 25 -14.05 -15.82 -13.47
CA LEU A 25 -15.39 -15.17 -13.56
C LEU A 25 -16.09 -14.63 -12.29
N ALA A 26 -16.35 -13.32 -12.29
CA ALA A 26 -17.65 -12.80 -11.89
C ALA A 26 -17.96 -11.47 -12.60
N LEU A 27 -19.04 -11.50 -13.39
CA LEU A 27 -19.78 -10.36 -13.92
C LEU A 27 -20.22 -9.39 -12.81
N ALA A 28 -20.34 -8.10 -13.16
CA ALA A 28 -21.47 -7.28 -12.71
C ALA A 28 -21.80 -6.13 -13.69
N THR A 29 -22.86 -6.34 -14.49
CA THR A 29 -24.02 -5.46 -14.81
C THR A 29 -23.77 -3.99 -15.22
N ARG A 30 -24.37 -3.38 -16.27
CA ARG A 30 -25.75 -3.35 -16.85
C ARG A 30 -25.64 -2.82 -18.31
N GLY A 31 -26.58 -2.94 -19.25
CA GLY A 31 -27.97 -3.44 -19.28
C GLY A 31 -28.63 -3.20 -20.66
N ASN A 32 -29.89 -3.65 -20.75
CA ASN A 32 -30.94 -3.38 -21.75
C ASN A 32 -30.81 -3.91 -23.21
N SER A 33 -31.60 -4.95 -23.51
CA SER A 33 -32.68 -4.84 -24.51
C SER A 33 -33.67 -6.01 -24.45
N ARG A 34 -34.96 -5.63 -24.51
CA ARG A 34 -36.20 -6.40 -24.69
C ARG A 34 -36.07 -7.79 -25.34
N TRP A 35 -36.82 -8.77 -24.84
CA TRP A 35 -37.79 -9.56 -25.62
C TRP A 35 -38.89 -10.14 -24.72
N ARG A 36 -40.14 -10.05 -25.19
CA ARG A 36 -41.34 -10.70 -24.61
C ARG A 36 -41.28 -12.21 -24.88
N LYS A 37 -41.81 -13.02 -23.95
CA LYS A 37 -42.80 -14.08 -24.27
C LYS A 37 -43.49 -14.61 -23.00
N THR A 38 -44.78 -14.85 -23.21
CA THR A 38 -45.88 -15.25 -22.32
C THR A 38 -45.91 -16.77 -22.08
N LEU A 39 -46.50 -17.21 -20.96
CA LEU A 39 -47.37 -18.41 -20.71
C LEU A 39 -47.18 -18.87 -19.24
N VAL A 40 -48.07 -18.49 -18.30
CA VAL A 40 -49.33 -19.15 -17.83
C VAL A 40 -49.08 -20.26 -16.76
N PRO A 41 -49.93 -20.36 -15.70
CA PRO A 41 -49.54 -20.76 -14.35
C PRO A 41 -50.04 -22.15 -13.93
N ARG A 42 -49.60 -22.63 -12.75
CA ARG A 42 -50.31 -23.67 -11.98
C ARG A 42 -50.43 -23.30 -10.50
N THR A 43 -51.64 -23.53 -10.03
CA THR A 43 -52.27 -23.26 -8.74
C THR A 43 -52.15 -24.42 -7.75
N TYR A 44 -52.62 -24.15 -6.51
CA TYR A 44 -53.02 -25.03 -5.40
C TYR A 44 -51.92 -25.35 -4.35
N HIS A 45 -52.14 -25.32 -3.03
CA HIS A 45 -53.37 -25.28 -2.20
C HIS A 45 -53.10 -24.67 -0.80
N HIS A 46 -54.12 -23.98 -0.27
CA HIS A 46 -54.57 -23.77 1.13
C HIS A 46 -53.68 -24.16 2.33
N LYS A 47 -53.62 -23.24 3.32
CA LYS A 47 -54.24 -23.46 4.64
C LYS A 47 -54.59 -22.13 5.33
N GLU A 48 -55.85 -22.04 5.71
CA GLU A 48 -56.45 -21.01 6.54
C GLU A 48 -56.07 -21.22 8.02
N ASN A 49 -56.05 -20.13 8.79
CA ASN A 49 -56.78 -20.02 10.05
C ASN A 49 -56.84 -18.53 10.43
N GLU A 50 -58.06 -17.99 10.36
CA GLU A 50 -58.48 -16.77 11.04
C GLU A 50 -58.55 -17.01 12.55
N VAL A 51 -58.23 -15.98 13.36
CA VAL A 51 -59.14 -15.51 14.43
C VAL A 51 -59.10 -13.99 14.43
N ASP A 52 -60.29 -13.44 14.57
CA ASP A 52 -60.78 -12.10 14.31
C ASP A 52 -60.74 -11.19 15.56
N LEU A 53 -61.15 -9.93 15.34
CA LEU A 53 -61.60 -8.87 16.27
C LEU A 53 -60.54 -7.85 16.73
N ALA A 54 -60.78 -6.53 16.75
CA ALA A 54 -61.72 -5.62 16.08
C ALA A 54 -61.42 -4.21 16.63
N LYS A 55 -61.49 -3.19 15.75
CA LYS A 55 -62.08 -1.83 15.96
C LYS A 55 -61.44 -0.93 17.06
N HIS A 56 -61.28 0.39 16.98
CA HIS A 56 -61.72 1.57 16.21
C HIS A 56 -60.61 2.64 16.47
N GLY A 57 -60.38 3.75 15.77
CA GLY A 57 -61.03 4.49 14.70
C GLY A 57 -60.32 5.86 14.56
N ARG A 58 -60.30 6.41 13.33
CA ARG A 58 -60.46 7.82 12.87
C ARG A 58 -59.98 8.98 13.78
N GLN A 59 -59.51 10.15 13.32
CA GLN A 59 -59.41 10.81 12.01
C GLN A 59 -58.68 12.16 12.23
N GLY A 60 -58.16 12.74 11.14
CA GLY A 60 -58.08 14.21 10.95
C GLY A 60 -56.72 14.86 11.18
N PHE A 61 -56.26 15.89 10.45
CA PHE A 61 -56.46 16.43 9.09
C PHE A 61 -55.58 17.70 9.06
N HIS A 62 -54.79 17.90 7.99
CA HIS A 62 -54.40 19.20 7.38
C HIS A 62 -53.46 20.19 8.10
N GLY A 63 -52.49 20.72 7.33
CA GLY A 63 -52.04 22.10 7.54
C GLY A 63 -50.63 22.51 7.10
N LYS A 64 -50.39 22.56 5.78
CA LYS A 64 -49.54 23.52 5.03
C LYS A 64 -48.42 24.36 5.72
N ARG A 65 -47.26 24.30 5.05
CA ARG A 65 -46.40 25.39 4.50
C ARG A 65 -45.34 26.10 5.38
N MET A 66 -44.23 26.37 4.67
CA MET A 66 -43.25 27.47 4.75
C MET A 66 -41.94 27.25 5.53
N SER A 67 -40.84 27.11 4.78
CA SER A 67 -39.53 27.73 5.08
C SER A 67 -39.66 29.27 4.97
N PRO A 68 -38.77 30.11 5.58
CA PRO A 68 -37.39 30.26 5.08
C PRO A 68 -36.29 30.73 6.08
N LEU A 69 -35.03 30.52 5.67
CA LEU A 69 -33.83 31.40 5.74
C LEU A 69 -33.40 32.14 7.04
N SER A 70 -32.15 31.81 7.41
CA SER A 70 -30.98 32.68 7.76
C SER A 70 -30.99 33.60 8.99
N PHE A 71 -29.90 33.53 9.78
CA PHE A 71 -29.24 34.70 10.35
C PHE A 71 -27.71 34.54 10.41
N ILE A 72 -27.04 35.62 10.00
CA ILE A 72 -25.62 35.95 10.12
C ILE A 72 -25.37 36.52 11.52
N GLY A 73 -24.17 36.33 12.07
CA GLY A 73 -23.71 37.02 13.27
C GLY A 73 -22.20 36.90 13.48
N ASP A 74 -21.44 37.77 12.81
CA ASP A 74 -20.09 38.16 13.22
C ASP A 74 -20.14 38.85 14.59
N ASN A 75 -19.22 38.54 15.51
CA ASN A 75 -18.46 39.62 16.15
C ASN A 75 -17.14 39.19 16.81
N LYS A 76 -16.21 40.13 16.71
CA LYS A 76 -14.81 40.11 17.09
C LYS A 76 -14.55 40.39 18.58
N LEU A 77 -13.39 39.90 19.02
CA LEU A 77 -12.45 40.43 20.02
C LEU A 77 -12.93 40.78 21.45
N THR A 78 -12.20 40.24 22.43
CA THR A 78 -11.40 41.07 23.35
C THR A 78 -10.26 40.27 23.99
N ARG A 79 -9.23 41.02 24.40
CA ARG A 79 -7.85 40.62 24.71
C ARG A 79 -7.52 41.18 26.10
N ARG A 80 -6.89 40.42 27.00
CA ARG A 80 -5.89 40.84 28.04
C ARG A 80 -5.49 39.61 28.89
N LYS A 81 -4.21 39.20 28.90
CA LYS A 81 -3.09 39.57 29.83
C LYS A 81 -3.41 39.22 31.28
N HIS A 82 -2.57 38.67 32.16
CA HIS A 82 -1.17 38.25 32.23
C HIS A 82 -1.06 37.54 33.61
N ASN A 83 -0.21 36.51 33.78
CA ASN A 83 0.89 36.50 34.77
C ASN A 83 1.47 35.09 35.01
N ALA A 84 2.79 35.10 35.11
CA ALA A 84 3.67 33.98 35.40
C ALA A 84 3.84 33.76 36.92
N TYR A 85 4.18 32.53 37.33
CA TYR A 85 5.10 32.26 38.44
C TYR A 85 5.85 30.93 38.21
N LYS A 86 7.07 30.89 38.76
CA LYS A 86 8.18 29.97 38.51
C LYS A 86 8.25 28.78 39.49
N TYR A 87 9.08 27.80 39.11
CA TYR A 87 9.94 26.87 39.87
C TYR A 87 9.43 25.48 40.34
N GLY A 88 9.91 24.45 39.61
CA GLY A 88 10.55 23.19 40.10
C GLY A 88 9.65 22.06 40.62
N PRO A 89 10.14 20.79 40.75
CA PRO A 89 11.45 20.23 40.39
C PRO A 89 11.38 19.06 39.37
N ALA A 90 12.54 18.59 38.89
CA ALA A 90 12.69 17.38 38.09
C ALA A 90 12.58 16.09 38.93
N PRO A 91 12.12 14.97 38.34
CA PRO A 91 12.43 13.62 38.81
C PRO A 91 13.17 12.75 37.76
N PRO A 92 13.69 11.56 38.15
CA PRO A 92 15.01 11.01 37.76
C PRO A 92 14.96 9.91 36.66
N PRO A 93 16.11 9.32 36.24
CA PRO A 93 16.18 8.38 35.12
C PRO A 93 16.00 6.92 35.56
N LEU A 94 15.26 6.11 34.78
CA LEU A 94 15.20 4.64 34.91
C LEU A 94 15.11 4.05 33.49
N MET A 95 16.19 3.43 32.99
CA MET A 95 16.47 2.00 33.05
C MET A 95 15.49 1.10 32.26
N GLY A 96 15.99 0.61 31.12
CA GLY A 96 16.10 -0.82 30.84
C GLY A 96 14.81 -1.63 30.66
N ALA A 97 14.20 -1.54 29.48
CA ALA A 97 13.38 -2.64 28.97
C ALA A 97 14.23 -3.52 28.04
N ARG A 98 14.82 -4.58 28.59
CA ARG A 98 15.22 -5.76 27.82
C ARG A 98 13.95 -6.39 27.26
N GLN A 99 13.72 -6.30 25.95
CA GLN A 99 12.79 -7.20 25.28
C GLN A 99 13.58 -8.36 24.66
N ARG A 100 13.16 -9.55 25.09
CA ARG A 100 13.72 -10.85 24.75
C ARG A 100 13.44 -11.13 23.28
N TYR A 101 14.50 -11.26 22.49
CA TYR A 101 14.45 -11.96 21.21
C TYR A 101 14.16 -13.43 21.46
N CYS A 102 13.04 -13.94 20.94
CA CYS A 102 12.87 -15.37 20.72
C CYS A 102 13.67 -15.75 19.46
N SER A 103 14.95 -16.09 19.64
CA SER A 103 15.71 -16.79 18.61
C SER A 103 15.43 -18.29 18.71
N LEU A 104 14.72 -18.85 17.72
CA LEU A 104 14.77 -20.28 17.44
C LEU A 104 16.06 -20.53 16.65
N GLN A 105 17.13 -20.88 17.37
CA GLN A 105 18.31 -21.53 16.79
C GLN A 105 18.07 -23.03 16.80
N ASP A 106 17.93 -23.64 15.63
CA ASP A 106 18.08 -25.08 15.49
C ASP A 106 19.51 -25.41 15.05
N THR A 107 20.23 -26.03 15.98
CA THR A 107 21.54 -26.65 15.78
C THR A 107 21.41 -27.93 14.97
N LYS A 108 22.09 -28.07 13.83
CA LYS A 108 22.60 -29.38 13.37
C LYS A 108 24.03 -29.29 12.82
N LYS A 109 24.83 -30.20 13.36
CA LYS A 109 26.27 -30.36 13.25
C LYS A 109 26.75 -30.71 11.84
N GLN A 110 27.93 -30.19 11.52
CA GLN A 110 28.84 -30.69 10.49
C GLN A 110 29.13 -32.19 10.66
N LYS A 111 29.22 -32.88 9.52
CA LYS A 111 30.16 -33.99 9.32
C LYS A 111 30.87 -33.77 7.99
N GLN A 112 32.18 -33.51 8.06
CA GLN A 112 33.11 -33.63 6.95
C GLN A 112 33.38 -35.12 6.69
N SER A 113 33.41 -35.51 5.41
CA SER A 113 34.31 -36.56 4.93
C SER A 113 34.68 -36.25 3.49
N SER A 114 35.97 -36.03 3.27
CA SER A 114 36.67 -35.95 2.00
C SER A 114 36.80 -37.31 1.31
N SER A 115 36.70 -37.35 -0.02
CA SER A 115 37.69 -37.99 -0.92
C SER A 115 37.35 -37.75 -2.39
N GLN A 116 38.41 -37.71 -3.19
CA GLN A 116 38.50 -37.18 -4.56
C GLN A 116 38.25 -38.22 -5.66
N ASN A 117 38.07 -37.68 -6.88
CA ASN A 117 38.64 -38.09 -8.18
C ASN A 117 37.89 -39.07 -9.12
N LEU A 118 37.63 -38.54 -10.34
CA LEU A 118 38.04 -39.01 -11.68
C LEU A 118 36.95 -39.12 -12.78
N ALA A 119 37.24 -38.37 -13.85
CA ALA A 119 37.11 -38.68 -15.28
C ALA A 119 35.74 -38.73 -16.00
N SER A 120 35.55 -37.69 -16.83
CA SER A 120 35.11 -37.67 -18.23
C SER A 120 34.45 -38.90 -18.87
N THR A 121 33.34 -38.70 -19.59
CA THR A 121 33.23 -38.98 -21.04
C THR A 121 31.98 -38.32 -21.65
N SER A 122 32.14 -37.92 -22.90
CA SER A 122 31.21 -37.26 -23.81
C SER A 122 30.34 -38.24 -24.60
N SER A 123 29.08 -37.88 -24.90
CA SER A 123 28.41 -38.23 -26.16
C SER A 123 27.19 -37.36 -26.45
N SER A 124 27.03 -37.02 -27.73
CA SER A 124 26.11 -36.06 -28.35
C SER A 124 24.73 -36.68 -28.74
N PRO A 125 23.76 -35.88 -29.25
CA PRO A 125 22.34 -36.00 -28.90
C PRO A 125 21.43 -36.62 -29.98
N SER A 126 20.14 -36.80 -29.65
CA SER A 126 19.04 -36.92 -30.62
C SER A 126 17.74 -36.27 -30.08
N PRO A 127 16.83 -35.84 -30.98
CA PRO A 127 16.02 -34.64 -30.76
C PRO A 127 14.62 -34.97 -30.27
N SER A 128 14.10 -34.18 -29.34
CA SER A 128 12.67 -34.16 -29.03
C SER A 128 12.11 -32.74 -29.13
N THR A 129 11.09 -32.65 -29.95
CA THR A 129 10.29 -31.49 -30.34
C THR A 129 9.58 -30.85 -29.15
N THR A 130 9.88 -29.59 -28.85
CA THR A 130 8.93 -28.66 -28.19
C THR A 130 9.07 -27.26 -28.79
N ARG A 131 7.92 -26.62 -29.02
CA ARG A 131 7.70 -25.37 -29.75
C ARG A 131 8.36 -24.16 -29.06
N PRO A 132 8.82 -23.13 -29.78
CA PRO A 132 9.38 -21.93 -29.16
C PRO A 132 8.27 -21.05 -28.58
N TRP A 133 8.38 -20.73 -27.31
CA TRP A 133 7.66 -19.61 -26.69
C TRP A 133 8.14 -18.29 -27.29
N GLY A 134 7.19 -17.35 -27.44
CA GLY A 134 7.38 -16.06 -28.08
C GLY A 134 8.61 -15.30 -27.58
N SER A 135 9.35 -14.77 -28.54
CA SER A 135 10.50 -13.88 -28.37
C SER A 135 10.05 -12.57 -27.71
N SER A 136 10.54 -12.34 -26.49
CA SER A 136 10.46 -11.05 -25.78
C SER A 136 11.75 -10.25 -25.99
N PRO A 137 11.73 -8.90 -26.06
CA PRO A 137 12.89 -8.09 -26.46
C PRO A 137 13.99 -8.07 -25.39
N SER A 138 15.23 -8.32 -25.83
CA SER A 138 16.52 -8.14 -25.11
C SER A 138 16.53 -8.44 -23.61
N GLN A 139 16.86 -9.68 -23.25
CA GLN A 139 17.20 -10.07 -21.88
C GLN A 139 18.40 -9.26 -21.37
N CYS A 140 18.14 -8.32 -20.49
CA CYS A 140 19.11 -7.81 -19.52
C CYS A 140 19.50 -9.00 -18.63
N ARG A 141 20.62 -9.67 -18.95
CA ARG A 141 21.27 -10.67 -18.09
C ARG A 141 22.58 -10.09 -17.51
N PRO A 142 22.48 -9.09 -16.63
CA PRO A 142 23.34 -9.10 -15.43
C PRO A 142 22.55 -9.09 -14.12
N THR A 143 23.25 -9.35 -13.01
CA THR A 143 22.78 -9.08 -11.64
C THR A 143 22.12 -7.70 -11.55
N ALA A 144 20.93 -7.62 -10.97
CA ALA A 144 20.11 -6.41 -10.75
C ALA A 144 19.19 -5.91 -11.90
N CYS A 145 18.89 -6.70 -12.92
CA CYS A 145 17.77 -6.37 -13.83
C CYS A 145 16.43 -6.65 -13.13
N VAL A 146 15.58 -5.63 -13.05
CA VAL A 146 14.23 -5.74 -12.46
C VAL A 146 13.30 -6.47 -13.43
N SER A 147 12.46 -7.35 -12.90
CA SER A 147 11.44 -8.08 -13.66
C SER A 147 10.10 -8.05 -12.94
N PRO A 148 8.96 -8.03 -13.66
CA PRO A 148 7.65 -8.19 -13.06
C PRO A 148 7.49 -9.56 -12.37
N PHE A 149 7.02 -9.55 -11.13
CA PHE A 149 6.61 -10.76 -10.39
C PHE A 149 5.13 -10.78 -10.01
N TRP A 150 4.40 -9.71 -10.32
CA TRP A 150 2.94 -9.71 -10.24
C TRP A 150 2.33 -10.55 -11.37
N ASP A 151 1.03 -10.84 -11.27
CA ASP A 151 0.29 -11.57 -12.30
C ASP A 151 0.16 -10.73 -13.58
N THR A 152 1.11 -10.89 -14.50
CA THR A 152 1.13 -10.20 -15.79
C THR A 152 -0.01 -10.63 -16.72
N GLY A 153 -0.74 -11.71 -16.39
CA GLY A 153 -1.91 -12.16 -17.14
C GLY A 153 -3.18 -11.36 -16.78
N ASN A 154 -3.30 -10.92 -15.54
CA ASN A 154 -4.45 -10.13 -15.06
C ASN A 154 -4.14 -8.63 -14.97
N LEU A 155 -2.98 -8.26 -14.43
CA LEU A 155 -2.51 -6.88 -14.32
C LEU A 155 -1.71 -6.50 -15.57
N THR A 156 -2.36 -6.55 -16.73
CA THR A 156 -1.74 -6.29 -18.04
C THR A 156 -1.52 -4.80 -18.30
N PRO A 157 -0.66 -4.41 -19.26
CA PRO A 157 -0.59 -3.02 -19.73
C PRO A 157 -1.94 -2.44 -20.17
N ALA A 158 -2.77 -3.24 -20.83
CA ALA A 158 -4.11 -2.83 -21.24
C ALA A 158 -5.04 -2.59 -20.04
N ALA A 159 -4.94 -3.40 -18.99
CA ALA A 159 -5.70 -3.20 -17.76
C ALA A 159 -5.29 -1.91 -17.04
N VAL A 160 -3.98 -1.61 -16.98
CA VAL A 160 -3.45 -0.34 -16.43
C VAL A 160 -3.96 0.85 -17.24
N ALA A 161 -3.89 0.78 -18.57
CA ALA A 161 -4.42 1.84 -19.43
C ALA A 161 -5.94 2.03 -19.24
N ALA A 162 -6.70 0.93 -19.16
CA ALA A 162 -8.16 0.97 -19.00
C ALA A 162 -8.59 1.61 -17.69
N ILE A 163 -7.96 1.24 -16.55
CA ILE A 163 -8.34 1.82 -15.25
C ILE A 163 -8.00 3.31 -15.18
N LYS A 164 -6.85 3.74 -15.73
CA LYS A 164 -6.47 5.15 -15.79
C LYS A 164 -7.38 5.97 -16.70
N ALA A 165 -7.81 5.38 -17.83
CA ALA A 165 -8.77 6.03 -18.72
C ALA A 165 -10.16 6.19 -18.09
N ALA A 166 -10.60 5.20 -17.30
CA ALA A 166 -11.87 5.25 -16.58
C ALA A 166 -11.84 6.18 -15.36
N HIS A 167 -10.68 6.36 -14.73
CA HIS A 167 -10.51 7.08 -13.47
C HIS A 167 -9.31 8.04 -13.54
N PRO A 168 -9.50 9.33 -13.90
CA PRO A 168 -8.40 10.27 -14.11
C PRO A 168 -7.63 10.64 -12.83
N ASN A 169 -8.12 10.25 -11.66
CA ASN A 169 -7.45 10.39 -10.36
C ASN A 169 -6.63 9.16 -9.96
N VAL A 170 -6.55 8.12 -10.82
CA VAL A 170 -5.76 6.91 -10.56
C VAL A 170 -4.37 7.04 -11.17
N ALA A 171 -3.36 6.71 -10.36
CA ALA A 171 -2.00 6.48 -10.77
C ALA A 171 -1.61 5.03 -10.46
N VAL A 172 -0.76 4.42 -11.27
CA VAL A 172 -0.29 3.04 -11.06
C VAL A 172 1.22 3.02 -10.95
N MET A 173 1.75 2.51 -9.85
CA MET A 173 3.19 2.49 -9.54
C MET A 173 3.68 1.04 -9.43
N ALA A 174 4.97 0.80 -9.70
CA ALA A 174 5.61 -0.49 -9.45
C ALA A 174 6.33 -0.52 -8.10
N GLY A 175 6.08 -1.54 -7.28
CA GLY A 175 6.89 -1.84 -6.10
C GLY A 175 8.20 -2.54 -6.49
N LEU A 176 9.31 -2.14 -5.87
CA LEU A 176 10.64 -2.70 -6.06
C LEU A 176 11.15 -3.26 -4.73
N GLY A 177 11.32 -4.59 -4.65
CA GLY A 177 11.81 -5.27 -3.44
C GLY A 177 10.79 -6.29 -2.96
N ASP A 178 10.13 -5.96 -1.84
CA ASP A 178 9.25 -6.80 -1.01
C ASP A 178 10.01 -7.77 -0.09
N ASP A 179 9.29 -8.53 0.74
CA ASP A 179 9.83 -9.58 1.60
C ASP A 179 10.41 -10.74 0.78
N SER A 180 9.71 -11.15 -0.27
CA SER A 180 10.06 -12.33 -1.04
C SER A 180 9.61 -12.29 -2.49
N VAL A 181 10.30 -13.06 -3.32
CA VAL A 181 9.88 -13.37 -4.69
C VAL A 181 8.98 -14.59 -4.63
N GLN A 182 7.69 -14.35 -4.87
CA GLN A 182 6.63 -15.36 -4.87
C GLN A 182 6.55 -16.19 -3.58
N ASP A 183 6.90 -15.67 -2.40
CA ASP A 183 6.87 -16.45 -1.14
C ASP A 183 7.85 -17.64 -1.09
N ILE A 184 8.81 -17.72 -2.03
CA ILE A 184 9.77 -18.84 -2.11
C ILE A 184 11.16 -18.40 -1.64
N VAL A 185 11.66 -17.27 -2.14
CA VAL A 185 13.00 -16.78 -1.83
C VAL A 185 12.95 -15.33 -1.40
N LYS A 186 13.72 -14.95 -0.38
CA LYS A 186 13.76 -13.56 0.09
C LYS A 186 14.28 -12.64 -1.01
N ALA A 187 13.66 -11.47 -1.17
CA ALA A 187 14.05 -10.48 -2.17
C ALA A 187 15.23 -9.65 -1.62
N VAL A 188 16.42 -10.26 -1.61
CA VAL A 188 17.61 -9.67 -0.99
C VAL A 188 18.26 -8.62 -1.90
N PHE A 189 18.47 -7.41 -1.37
CA PHE A 189 19.27 -6.37 -2.01
C PHE A 189 20.73 -6.80 -2.12
N THR A 190 21.16 -7.13 -3.34
CA THR A 190 22.43 -7.83 -3.68
C THR A 190 23.22 -7.08 -4.78
N PRO A 191 23.72 -5.86 -4.52
CA PRO A 191 24.45 -5.09 -5.51
C PRO A 191 25.87 -5.64 -5.75
N LYS A 192 26.25 -5.82 -7.02
CA LYS A 192 27.64 -6.14 -7.41
C LYS A 192 28.56 -4.91 -7.33
N SER A 193 28.07 -3.78 -7.83
CA SER A 193 28.65 -2.45 -7.65
C SER A 193 27.52 -1.44 -7.75
N ILE A 194 27.73 -0.23 -7.20
CA ILE A 194 26.73 0.84 -7.28
C ILE A 194 26.40 1.15 -8.74
N ASP A 195 27.43 1.38 -9.58
CA ASP A 195 27.21 1.80 -10.97
C ASP A 195 26.51 0.72 -11.80
N SER A 196 26.93 -0.54 -11.66
CA SER A 196 26.31 -1.64 -12.43
C SER A 196 24.87 -1.89 -12.00
N TRP A 197 24.58 -1.86 -10.69
CA TRP A 197 23.24 -2.00 -10.16
C TRP A 197 22.32 -0.87 -10.63
N VAL A 198 22.77 0.38 -10.51
CA VAL A 198 22.00 1.56 -10.94
C VAL A 198 21.73 1.52 -12.44
N ALA A 199 22.73 1.25 -13.27
CA ALA A 199 22.57 1.20 -14.72
C ALA A 199 21.54 0.14 -15.15
N ASN A 200 21.61 -1.06 -14.57
CA ASN A 200 20.68 -2.14 -14.85
C ASN A 200 19.27 -1.79 -14.38
N ALA A 201 19.12 -1.35 -13.12
CA ALA A 201 17.83 -1.03 -12.53
C ALA A 201 17.13 0.13 -13.28
N VAL A 202 17.85 1.20 -13.61
CA VAL A 202 17.32 2.32 -14.41
C VAL A 202 16.84 1.82 -15.77
N THR A 203 17.63 1.00 -16.45
CA THR A 203 17.30 0.48 -17.78
C THR A 203 16.04 -0.40 -17.72
N SER A 204 16.01 -1.39 -16.82
CA SER A 204 14.88 -2.33 -16.72
C SER A 204 13.61 -1.64 -16.23
N LEU A 205 13.68 -0.77 -15.21
CA LEU A 205 12.50 -0.06 -14.70
C LEU A 205 11.96 0.94 -15.71
N THR A 206 12.82 1.64 -16.48
CA THR A 206 12.35 2.48 -17.59
C THR A 206 11.58 1.66 -18.61
N GLY A 207 12.07 0.46 -18.96
CA GLY A 207 11.37 -0.45 -19.86
C GLY A 207 10.01 -0.89 -19.32
N ILE A 208 9.93 -1.27 -18.05
CA ILE A 208 8.69 -1.67 -17.37
C ILE A 208 7.69 -0.51 -17.31
N ILE A 209 8.14 0.68 -16.87
CA ILE A 209 7.30 1.88 -16.77
C ILE A 209 6.69 2.22 -18.12
N ASN A 210 7.49 2.23 -19.19
CA ASN A 210 6.99 2.51 -20.54
C ASN A 210 6.04 1.42 -21.05
N THR A 211 6.34 0.15 -20.78
CA THR A 211 5.52 -0.98 -21.25
C THR A 211 4.12 -0.95 -20.62
N TYR A 212 4.03 -0.66 -19.33
CA TYR A 212 2.77 -0.66 -18.59
C TYR A 212 2.10 0.72 -18.50
N GLY A 213 2.79 1.80 -18.91
CA GLY A 213 2.30 3.16 -18.73
C GLY A 213 2.20 3.57 -17.25
N LEU A 214 3.19 3.17 -16.45
CA LEU A 214 3.21 3.43 -15.00
C LEU A 214 3.55 4.89 -14.69
N ASP A 215 3.07 5.34 -13.53
CA ASP A 215 3.20 6.70 -13.02
C ASP A 215 4.21 6.80 -11.87
N GLY A 216 4.90 5.70 -11.51
CA GLY A 216 5.84 5.75 -10.41
C GLY A 216 6.48 4.45 -10.00
N VAL A 217 7.38 4.57 -9.03
CA VAL A 217 8.11 3.48 -8.41
C VAL A 217 8.10 3.65 -6.89
N ASP A 218 7.81 2.57 -6.18
CA ASP A 218 7.95 2.47 -4.74
C ASP A 218 9.11 1.52 -4.39
N VAL A 219 9.91 1.86 -3.38
CA VAL A 219 11.07 1.06 -2.95
C VAL A 219 10.78 0.42 -1.60
N ASP A 220 10.79 -0.91 -1.59
CA ASP A 220 10.30 -1.74 -0.49
C ASP A 220 11.23 -2.95 -0.21
N TYR A 221 12.55 -2.77 -0.30
CA TYR A 221 13.48 -3.81 0.12
C TYR A 221 13.44 -4.02 1.64
N GLU A 222 13.20 -5.26 2.05
CA GLU A 222 13.20 -5.66 3.47
C GLU A 222 14.41 -6.53 3.85
N HIS A 223 15.15 -7.02 2.86
CA HIS A 223 16.29 -7.91 3.05
C HIS A 223 17.55 -7.36 2.41
N PHE A 224 18.67 -7.45 3.12
CA PHE A 224 19.96 -6.89 2.70
C PHE A 224 21.03 -7.96 2.75
N THR A 225 21.91 -8.00 1.74
CA THR A 225 23.03 -8.96 1.74
C THR A 225 23.90 -8.74 2.97
N ASP A 226 24.34 -9.82 3.60
CA ASP A 226 25.26 -9.75 4.73
C ASP A 226 26.49 -8.90 4.41
N GLY A 227 26.78 -7.95 5.30
CA GLY A 227 27.92 -7.04 5.16
C GLY A 227 27.76 -5.95 4.09
N VAL A 228 26.61 -5.84 3.41
CA VAL A 228 26.38 -4.73 2.47
C VAL A 228 26.47 -3.39 3.22
N ALA A 229 27.28 -2.48 2.69
CA ALA A 229 27.42 -1.17 3.29
C ALA A 229 26.14 -0.35 3.13
N VAL A 230 25.73 0.37 4.18
CA VAL A 230 24.58 1.29 4.14
C VAL A 230 24.69 2.27 2.98
N ASN A 231 25.88 2.82 2.75
CA ASN A 231 26.11 3.75 1.65
C ASN A 231 25.87 3.10 0.27
N THR A 232 26.13 1.80 0.11
CA THR A 232 25.85 1.11 -1.15
C THR A 232 24.35 1.09 -1.46
N PHE A 233 23.50 0.80 -0.48
CA PHE A 233 22.05 0.89 -0.65
C PHE A 233 21.60 2.32 -0.94
N VAL A 234 22.05 3.28 -0.14
CA VAL A 234 21.70 4.71 -0.27
C VAL A 234 22.05 5.23 -1.67
N GLU A 235 23.25 4.94 -2.17
CA GLU A 235 23.67 5.39 -3.49
C GLU A 235 22.95 4.66 -4.61
N CYS A 236 22.72 3.35 -4.49
CA CYS A 236 21.97 2.59 -5.47
C CYS A 236 20.55 3.15 -5.64
N ILE A 237 19.79 3.25 -4.55
CA ILE A 237 18.40 3.71 -4.61
C ILE A 237 18.32 5.19 -4.94
N GLY A 238 19.11 6.04 -4.28
CA GLY A 238 19.07 7.47 -4.51
C GLY A 238 19.41 7.86 -5.95
N ARG A 239 20.46 7.25 -6.54
CA ARG A 239 20.83 7.49 -7.95
C ARG A 239 19.82 6.89 -8.91
N LEU A 240 19.21 5.75 -8.58
CA LEU A 240 18.11 5.18 -9.37
C LEU A 240 16.94 6.16 -9.45
N LEU A 241 16.39 6.61 -8.32
CA LEU A 241 15.23 7.50 -8.29
C LEU A 241 15.55 8.85 -8.96
N THR A 242 16.75 9.40 -8.71
CA THR A 242 17.21 10.63 -9.37
C THR A 242 17.23 10.49 -10.89
N GLN A 243 17.76 9.38 -11.42
CA GLN A 243 17.83 9.16 -12.87
C GLN A 243 16.47 8.88 -13.49
N LEU A 244 15.60 8.13 -12.80
CA LEU A 244 14.23 7.89 -13.25
C LEU A 244 13.45 9.21 -13.34
N LYS A 245 13.47 10.06 -12.30
CA LYS A 245 12.82 11.38 -12.34
C LYS A 245 13.40 12.30 -13.41
N LYS A 246 14.72 12.25 -13.65
CA LYS A 246 15.33 13.01 -14.75
C LYS A 246 14.81 12.56 -16.13
N LYS A 247 14.64 11.25 -16.34
CA LYS A 247 14.16 10.68 -17.60
C LYS A 247 12.64 10.83 -17.77
N MET A 248 11.90 10.74 -16.68
CA MET A 248 10.44 10.72 -16.66
C MET A 248 9.96 11.66 -15.52
N PRO A 249 9.99 12.99 -15.71
CA PRO A 249 9.71 13.95 -14.64
C PRO A 249 8.30 13.90 -14.07
N TYR A 250 7.39 13.17 -14.72
CA TYR A 250 6.01 12.98 -14.30
C TYR A 250 5.85 11.88 -13.23
N ILE A 251 6.88 11.06 -12.98
CA ILE A 251 6.73 9.93 -12.07
C ILE A 251 6.70 10.38 -10.61
N THR A 252 5.85 9.73 -9.83
CA THR A 252 5.88 9.76 -8.37
C THR A 252 6.84 8.67 -7.87
N THR A 253 7.43 8.90 -6.70
CA THR A 253 8.37 7.98 -6.07
C THR A 253 8.11 7.88 -4.58
N SER A 254 8.28 6.68 -4.03
CA SER A 254 8.11 6.46 -2.59
C SER A 254 9.08 5.42 -2.05
N ILE A 255 9.17 5.37 -0.72
CA ILE A 255 9.89 4.35 0.04
C ILE A 255 8.94 3.73 1.07
N ALA A 256 9.11 2.46 1.39
CA ALA A 256 8.22 1.73 2.31
C ALA A 256 8.95 1.14 3.54
N PRO A 257 9.56 1.98 4.41
CA PRO A 257 10.25 1.48 5.60
C PRO A 257 9.28 1.02 6.70
N PHE A 258 9.79 0.26 7.67
CA PHE A 258 9.10 -0.09 8.91
C PHE A 258 10.02 -0.02 10.13
N GLU A 259 9.49 -0.17 11.35
CA GLU A 259 10.19 0.20 12.60
C GLU A 259 11.50 -0.58 12.86
N ASP A 260 11.66 -1.75 12.24
CA ASP A 260 12.81 -2.60 12.50
C ASP A 260 14.14 -1.84 12.35
N PRO A 261 15.04 -1.89 13.37
CA PRO A 261 16.28 -1.14 13.34
C PRO A 261 17.20 -1.46 12.16
N VAL A 262 17.16 -2.68 11.63
CA VAL A 262 17.91 -3.08 10.43
C VAL A 262 17.37 -2.33 9.22
N ILE A 263 16.05 -2.20 9.08
CA ILE A 263 15.42 -1.46 7.97
C ILE A 263 15.71 0.04 8.11
N GLN A 264 15.46 0.62 9.29
CA GLN A 264 15.69 2.04 9.55
C GLN A 264 17.15 2.46 9.31
N LYS A 265 18.11 1.57 9.58
CA LYS A 265 19.53 1.78 9.29
C LYS A 265 19.80 2.08 7.81
N TYR A 266 18.98 1.60 6.87
CA TYR A 266 19.13 1.86 5.44
C TYR A 266 18.25 3.01 4.94
N TYR A 267 16.99 3.07 5.34
CA TYR A 267 16.04 4.03 4.80
C TYR A 267 16.17 5.45 5.37
N GLN A 268 16.56 5.63 6.63
CA GLN A 268 16.75 6.98 7.17
C GLN A 268 17.94 7.71 6.52
N PRO A 269 19.13 7.10 6.33
CA PRO A 269 20.20 7.73 5.55
C PRO A 269 19.80 8.00 4.10
N LEU A 270 19.02 7.11 3.47
CA LEU A 270 18.49 7.32 2.12
C LEU A 270 17.63 8.58 2.08
N TRP A 271 16.67 8.71 3.00
CA TRP A 271 15.85 9.91 3.12
C TRP A 271 16.68 11.17 3.33
N ARG A 272 17.61 11.16 4.30
CA ARG A 272 18.45 12.33 4.61
C ARG A 272 19.24 12.84 3.40
N LYS A 273 19.66 11.94 2.50
CA LYS A 273 20.46 12.30 1.33
C LYS A 273 19.63 12.58 0.08
N TYR A 274 18.50 11.90 -0.09
CA TYR A 274 17.75 11.86 -1.35
C TYR A 274 16.25 12.23 -1.20
N SER A 275 15.81 12.83 -0.08
CA SER A 275 14.41 13.26 0.11
C SER A 275 13.88 14.17 -1.00
N GLY A 276 14.74 14.95 -1.67
CA GLY A 276 14.35 15.79 -2.82
C GLY A 276 13.83 15.02 -4.05
N VAL A 277 14.05 13.69 -4.09
CA VAL A 277 13.55 12.81 -5.16
C VAL A 277 12.63 11.70 -4.63
N ILE A 278 12.11 11.83 -3.40
CA ILE A 278 11.18 10.88 -2.78
C ILE A 278 9.93 11.65 -2.33
N ASP A 279 8.77 11.32 -2.90
CA ASP A 279 7.54 12.10 -2.71
C ASP A 279 6.74 11.66 -1.48
N TYR A 280 6.76 10.34 -1.19
CA TYR A 280 6.01 9.74 -0.09
C TYR A 280 6.85 8.74 0.71
N VAL A 281 6.51 8.60 1.99
CA VAL A 281 7.01 7.53 2.86
C VAL A 281 5.83 6.65 3.24
N ASN A 282 5.74 5.49 2.60
CA ASN A 282 4.73 4.46 2.84
C ASN A 282 5.15 3.64 4.08
N PHE A 283 5.21 4.29 5.24
CA PHE A 283 5.67 3.61 6.46
C PHE A 283 4.71 2.49 6.85
N GLN A 284 5.21 1.27 7.05
CA GLN A 284 4.38 0.10 7.31
C GLN A 284 3.95 0.00 8.79
N PHE A 285 2.98 0.82 9.20
CA PHE A 285 2.43 0.80 10.56
C PHE A 285 1.72 -0.51 10.91
N TYR A 286 1.31 -1.30 9.92
CA TYR A 286 0.77 -2.63 10.16
C TYR A 286 1.74 -3.60 10.84
N GLY A 287 3.05 -3.31 10.81
CA GLY A 287 4.05 -4.10 11.54
C GLY A 287 4.06 -3.89 13.06
N TYR A 288 3.27 -2.95 13.60
CA TYR A 288 3.15 -2.78 15.06
C TYR A 288 2.25 -3.84 15.69
N VAL A 289 2.49 -4.10 16.97
CA VAL A 289 1.84 -5.16 17.77
C VAL A 289 0.34 -4.92 18.00
N ASP A 290 -0.42 -6.01 18.12
CA ASP A 290 -1.89 -6.03 18.26
C ASP A 290 -2.47 -5.30 19.48
N ASN A 291 -1.69 -5.10 20.54
CA ASN A 291 -2.10 -4.35 21.74
C ASN A 291 -1.95 -2.84 21.61
N THR A 292 -1.62 -2.33 20.42
CA THR A 292 -1.58 -0.89 20.12
C THR A 292 -2.99 -0.29 20.20
N ASP A 293 -3.14 0.88 20.79
CA ASP A 293 -4.37 1.67 20.76
C ASP A 293 -4.22 2.93 19.89
N VAL A 294 -5.29 3.70 19.69
CA VAL A 294 -5.26 4.90 18.84
C VAL A 294 -4.23 5.93 19.31
N PRO A 295 -4.18 6.31 20.61
CA PRO A 295 -3.12 7.19 21.12
C PRO A 295 -1.70 6.67 20.85
N THR A 296 -1.46 5.38 21.05
CA THR A 296 -0.15 4.76 20.83
C THR A 296 0.21 4.74 19.34
N TYR A 297 -0.74 4.45 18.45
CA TYR A 297 -0.53 4.57 17.00
C TYR A 297 -0.11 6.00 16.64
N VAL A 298 -0.82 7.01 17.15
CA VAL A 298 -0.47 8.42 16.88
C VAL A 298 0.91 8.77 17.43
N GLN A 299 1.31 8.22 18.58
CA GLN A 299 2.67 8.37 19.12
C GLN A 299 3.71 7.76 18.17
N PHE A 300 3.49 6.53 17.68
CA PHE A 300 4.34 5.90 16.68
C PHE A 300 4.39 6.74 15.40
N TYR A 301 3.26 7.23 14.90
CA TYR A 301 3.20 8.09 13.73
C TYR A 301 4.04 9.35 13.89
N ASN A 302 3.94 10.04 15.03
CA ASN A 302 4.76 11.22 15.31
C ASN A 302 6.26 10.86 15.38
N LYS A 303 6.61 9.72 15.99
CA LYS A 303 7.98 9.21 16.04
C LYS A 303 8.54 8.96 14.64
N GLN A 304 7.78 8.32 13.76
CA GLN A 304 8.22 8.05 12.39
C GLN A 304 8.29 9.30 11.55
N SER A 305 7.32 10.20 11.69
CA SER A 305 7.36 11.52 11.03
C SER A 305 8.62 12.31 11.40
N ALA A 306 9.13 12.16 12.62
CA ALA A 306 10.40 12.78 13.03
C ALA A 306 11.64 12.13 12.38
N ASN A 307 11.58 10.84 12.02
CA ASN A 307 12.66 10.15 11.30
C ASN A 307 12.74 10.58 9.82
N TYR A 308 11.63 11.06 9.25
CA TYR A 308 11.49 11.50 7.86
C TYR A 308 11.04 12.98 7.79
N PRO A 309 11.87 13.93 8.25
CA PRO A 309 11.47 15.32 8.42
C PRO A 309 11.03 15.94 7.09
N SER A 310 9.94 16.71 7.13
CA SER A 310 9.26 17.32 5.97
C SER A 310 8.69 16.32 4.95
N GLY A 311 8.77 15.02 5.23
CA GLY A 311 8.21 13.97 4.38
C GLY A 311 6.71 13.83 4.55
N LYS A 312 6.06 13.36 3.48
CA LYS A 312 4.66 12.89 3.53
C LYS A 312 4.65 11.45 4.00
N VAL A 313 4.69 11.24 5.32
CA VAL A 313 4.54 9.91 5.92
C VAL A 313 3.06 9.53 5.88
N LEU A 314 2.73 8.46 5.17
CA LEU A 314 1.35 7.99 5.04
C LEU A 314 0.98 7.11 6.25
N ALA A 315 -0.25 7.25 6.75
CA ALA A 315 -0.79 6.25 7.68
C ALA A 315 -1.02 4.93 6.93
N SER A 316 -1.00 3.81 7.65
CA SER A 316 -1.23 2.51 7.02
C SER A 316 -1.74 1.43 7.94
N PHE A 317 -2.32 0.41 7.32
CA PHE A 317 -2.73 -0.84 7.93
C PHE A 317 -2.78 -1.93 6.85
N MET A 318 -2.96 -3.18 7.26
CA MET A 318 -3.09 -4.31 6.35
C MET A 318 -4.44 -5.00 6.53
N THR A 319 -4.90 -5.73 5.50
CA THR A 319 -6.17 -6.47 5.47
C THR A 319 -5.98 -7.99 5.36
N GLY A 320 -4.73 -8.44 5.35
CA GLY A 320 -4.36 -9.86 5.36
C GLY A 320 -4.41 -10.47 6.77
N ASN A 321 -3.53 -11.43 7.03
CA ASN A 321 -3.39 -12.03 8.36
C ASN A 321 -2.80 -11.02 9.35
N THR A 322 -3.64 -10.50 10.26
CA THR A 322 -3.23 -9.53 11.29
C THR A 322 -2.93 -10.18 12.65
N THR A 323 -2.65 -11.48 12.70
CA THR A 323 -2.35 -12.16 13.97
C THR A 323 -1.10 -11.55 14.61
N GLY A 324 -1.24 -11.01 15.83
CA GLY A 324 -0.15 -10.34 16.56
C GLY A 324 0.18 -8.92 16.05
N LEU A 325 -0.58 -8.42 15.07
CA LEU A 325 -0.40 -7.11 14.44
C LEU A 325 -1.61 -6.21 14.68
N ILE A 326 -1.48 -4.91 14.41
CA ILE A 326 -2.63 -4.00 14.48
C ILE A 326 -3.78 -4.44 13.55
N SER A 327 -5.01 -4.24 14.01
CA SER A 327 -6.19 -4.53 13.21
C SER A 327 -6.49 -3.43 12.17
N PRO A 328 -7.21 -3.73 11.07
CA PRO A 328 -7.63 -2.71 10.12
C PRO A 328 -8.59 -1.68 10.76
N ASP A 329 -9.44 -2.10 11.71
CA ASP A 329 -10.33 -1.19 12.44
C ASP A 329 -9.54 -0.17 13.29
N LEU A 330 -8.44 -0.61 13.91
CA LEU A 330 -7.51 0.30 14.60
C LEU A 330 -6.86 1.27 13.60
N GLY A 331 -6.39 0.77 12.45
CA GLY A 331 -5.81 1.59 11.38
C GLY A 331 -6.74 2.71 10.91
N ILE A 332 -8.02 2.40 10.65
CA ILE A 332 -9.04 3.39 10.30
C ILE A 332 -9.27 4.40 11.43
N SER A 333 -9.33 3.94 12.68
CA SER A 333 -9.58 4.81 13.83
C SER A 333 -8.41 5.77 14.05
N ALA A 334 -7.17 5.28 13.88
CA ALA A 334 -5.97 6.09 13.96
C ALA A 334 -5.88 7.09 12.80
N ALA A 335 -6.23 6.69 11.56
CA ALA A 335 -6.28 7.60 10.42
C ALA A 335 -7.28 8.75 10.66
N LYS A 336 -8.48 8.47 11.20
CA LYS A 336 -9.45 9.51 11.59
C LYS A 336 -8.88 10.46 12.64
N GLU A 337 -8.17 9.94 13.63
CA GLU A 337 -7.54 10.78 14.66
C GLU A 337 -6.41 11.64 14.09
N LEU A 338 -5.60 11.11 13.18
CA LEU A 338 -4.57 11.89 12.47
C LEU A 338 -5.19 12.97 11.59
N GLN A 339 -6.28 12.68 10.88
CA GLN A 339 -7.05 13.68 10.14
C GLN A 339 -7.58 14.77 11.07
N ARG A 340 -8.18 14.41 12.20
CA ARG A 340 -8.68 15.36 13.20
C ARG A 340 -7.58 16.29 13.74
N GLN A 341 -6.35 15.80 13.81
CA GLN A 341 -5.17 16.57 14.21
C GLN A 341 -4.52 17.35 13.04
N ASN A 342 -5.09 17.29 11.82
CA ASN A 342 -4.53 17.86 10.59
C ASN A 342 -3.11 17.36 10.30
N LYS A 343 -2.87 16.07 10.53
CA LYS A 343 -1.57 15.40 10.39
C LYS A 343 -1.55 14.31 9.30
N LEU A 344 -2.66 14.06 8.60
CA LEU A 344 -2.81 12.95 7.68
C LEU A 344 -2.62 13.39 6.21
N PRO A 345 -1.43 13.22 5.62
CA PRO A 345 -1.19 13.55 4.20
C PRO A 345 -1.64 12.43 3.24
N GLY A 346 -2.41 11.44 3.72
CA GLY A 346 -2.78 10.26 2.97
C GLY A 346 -2.65 8.96 3.76
N LEU A 347 -3.08 7.86 3.14
CA LEU A 347 -2.96 6.51 3.68
C LEU A 347 -2.69 5.49 2.57
N PHE A 348 -2.09 4.36 2.92
CA PHE A 348 -2.01 3.18 2.05
C PHE A 348 -2.44 1.91 2.79
N ILE A 349 -2.84 0.89 2.04
CA ILE A 349 -3.41 -0.36 2.57
C ILE A 349 -2.68 -1.54 1.93
N TRP A 350 -2.22 -2.48 2.75
CA TRP A 350 -1.63 -3.74 2.30
C TRP A 350 -2.59 -4.91 2.51
N SER A 351 -3.24 -5.49 1.51
CA SER A 351 -3.21 -5.18 0.09
C SER A 351 -4.59 -5.51 -0.50
N ALA A 352 -4.86 -5.04 -1.71
CA ALA A 352 -6.11 -5.33 -2.39
C ALA A 352 -6.37 -6.84 -2.58
N ASP A 353 -5.32 -7.63 -2.78
CA ASP A 353 -5.37 -9.09 -2.86
C ASP A 353 -5.91 -9.71 -1.55
N SER A 354 -5.36 -9.27 -0.41
CA SER A 354 -5.82 -9.69 0.90
C SER A 354 -7.25 -9.24 1.17
N SER A 355 -7.59 -7.99 0.83
CA SER A 355 -8.93 -7.44 0.98
C SER A 355 -9.97 -8.27 0.22
N LYS A 356 -9.66 -8.64 -1.04
CA LYS A 356 -10.53 -9.48 -1.88
C LYS A 356 -10.78 -10.87 -1.29
N GLN A 357 -9.79 -11.46 -0.62
CA GLN A 357 -9.90 -12.79 0.01
C GLN A 357 -10.53 -12.73 1.40
N SER A 358 -10.37 -11.63 2.11
CA SER A 358 -10.88 -11.44 3.47
C SER A 358 -12.41 -11.37 3.50
N SER A 359 -13.01 -11.65 4.66
CA SER A 359 -14.43 -11.43 4.90
C SER A 359 -14.83 -9.95 4.89
N TYR A 360 -13.87 -9.03 4.92
CA TYR A 360 -14.10 -7.59 4.88
C TYR A 360 -14.40 -7.08 3.47
N GLY A 361 -13.98 -7.81 2.43
CA GLY A 361 -13.93 -7.28 1.07
C GLY A 361 -13.17 -5.95 1.03
N PHE A 362 -13.66 -4.99 0.24
CA PHE A 362 -13.05 -3.65 0.12
C PHE A 362 -13.59 -2.62 1.12
N LYS A 363 -14.13 -3.06 2.27
CA LYS A 363 -14.70 -2.16 3.30
C LYS A 363 -13.72 -1.08 3.72
N TYR A 364 -12.46 -1.45 3.97
CA TYR A 364 -11.47 -0.55 4.54
C TYR A 364 -10.89 0.43 3.52
N GLU A 365 -10.79 0.04 2.25
CA GLU A 365 -10.45 0.93 1.14
C GLU A 365 -11.51 2.01 0.94
N ILE A 366 -12.80 1.65 1.04
CA ILE A 366 -13.90 2.61 0.96
C ILE A 366 -13.84 3.60 2.14
N GLN A 367 -13.64 3.10 3.36
CA GLN A 367 -13.51 3.96 4.53
C GLN A 367 -12.28 4.87 4.47
N GLY A 368 -11.14 4.34 4.00
CA GLY A 368 -9.93 5.12 3.78
C GLY A 368 -10.15 6.26 2.78
N GLN A 369 -10.77 5.97 1.63
CA GLN A 369 -11.14 6.98 0.65
C GLN A 369 -12.06 8.06 1.22
N GLN A 370 -13.05 7.68 2.04
CA GLN A 370 -13.94 8.64 2.70
C GLN A 370 -13.20 9.53 3.70
N ILE A 371 -12.21 9.02 4.42
CA ILE A 371 -11.37 9.82 5.31
C ILE A 371 -10.64 10.87 4.47
N ILE A 372 -9.87 10.44 3.45
CA ILE A 372 -9.07 11.37 2.63
C ILE A 372 -9.94 12.38 1.85
N ALA A 373 -11.11 11.97 1.36
CA ALA A 373 -12.01 12.87 0.64
C ALA A 373 -12.64 13.97 1.52
N ASN A 374 -12.71 13.76 2.83
CA ASN A 374 -13.25 14.71 3.80
C ASN A 374 -12.16 15.57 4.46
N HIS A 375 -10.95 15.59 3.88
CA HIS A 375 -9.79 16.34 4.38
C HIS A 375 -9.79 17.81 3.95
#